data_AF-A0A7S4HYQ1-F1
#
_entry.id   AF-A0A7S4HYQ1-F1
#
_cell.length_a   1.000
_cell.length_b   1.000
_cell.length_c   1.000
_cell.angle_alpha   90.00
_cell.angle_beta   90.00
_cell.angle_gamma   90.00
#
_symmetry.space_group_name_H-M   'P 1'
#
loop_
_entity.id
_entity.type
_entity.pdbx_description
1 polymer ?
#
loop_
_entity_poly.entity_id
_entity_poly.type
_entity_poly.pdbx_seq_one_letter_code
_entity_poly.pdbx_strand_id
1 'polypeptide(L)'
;HLSAKTRTRSAPPAMAAPAANFPEFGITRKFGLEYEMGFPAELGDVNNICARLRQASGQDVQCPSTQYGRHVHVVTPYWKIVPDPSVRVGGGTASWELVSPILTGQDGLDKMTAMLRAAEGLGAKVNKTGGHHVHIDALDLNVDQIKKVCAAYIVYEKAFDLLTSRSRQGDENQWCKSNQGRLIAAGGGSLEAGLRRLMQATTKEAVVAIVNPQMGNGARYHKLNLTNLIGGNGHGTIEFRMHQATDEWLKSRNWVEFIQRFAQSALTKDPLSPADVPVHESPAKLWLHMMHKMVNRAHLTAFFWKRICELDSRDRMHGMPRIVRSTTTEREQVRANGYNALSDAAAAPRPQSARPAAGAAPIALD
;
A
#
# COMPACT_ATOMS: atom_id res chain seq x y z
N HIS A 1 -13.82 -22.31 -70.20
CA HIS A 1 -13.20 -22.62 -68.89
C HIS A 1 -12.33 -21.46 -68.44
N LEU A 2 -12.90 -20.54 -67.64
CA LEU A 2 -12.21 -19.42 -67.01
C LEU A 2 -11.72 -19.87 -65.63
N SER A 3 -10.40 -19.97 -65.46
CA SER A 3 -9.74 -20.34 -64.20
C SER A 3 -9.51 -19.07 -63.36
N ALA A 4 -10.18 -19.00 -62.21
CA ALA A 4 -10.02 -17.92 -61.24
C ALA A 4 -8.69 -18.07 -60.48
N LYS A 5 -7.85 -17.04 -60.53
CA LYS A 5 -6.64 -16.90 -59.71
C LYS A 5 -7.02 -16.37 -58.33
N THR A 6 -6.98 -17.22 -57.31
CA THR A 6 -7.12 -16.81 -55.91
C THR A 6 -5.76 -16.41 -55.36
N ARG A 7 -5.57 -15.12 -55.06
CA ARG A 7 -4.40 -14.58 -54.34
C ARG A 7 -4.50 -14.98 -52.86
N THR A 8 -3.63 -15.87 -52.39
CA THR A 8 -3.42 -16.13 -50.97
C THR A 8 -2.55 -15.02 -50.37
N ARG A 9 -3.12 -14.20 -49.47
CA ARG A 9 -2.36 -13.28 -48.61
C ARG A 9 -1.62 -14.11 -47.55
N SER A 10 -0.29 -14.07 -47.56
CA SER A 10 0.56 -14.60 -46.49
C SER A 10 0.35 -13.79 -45.21
N ALA A 11 -0.02 -14.47 -44.12
CA ALA A 11 -0.01 -13.88 -42.78
C ALA A 11 1.45 -13.54 -42.38
N PRO A 12 1.69 -12.41 -41.70
CA PRO A 12 3.02 -12.11 -41.17
C PRO A 12 3.42 -13.13 -40.09
N PRO A 13 4.71 -13.46 -39.95
CA PRO A 13 5.16 -14.44 -38.96
C PRO A 13 4.86 -13.92 -37.56
N ALA A 14 4.22 -14.76 -36.75
CA ALA A 14 4.06 -14.52 -35.33
C ALA A 14 5.44 -14.38 -34.70
N MET A 15 5.81 -13.16 -34.29
CA MET A 15 6.92 -12.99 -33.36
C MET A 15 6.51 -13.64 -32.05
N ALA A 16 7.01 -14.85 -31.81
CA ALA A 16 6.99 -15.47 -30.51
C ALA A 16 7.79 -14.57 -29.55
N ALA A 17 7.08 -13.76 -28.76
CA ALA A 17 7.66 -13.15 -27.59
C ALA A 17 8.10 -14.27 -26.64
N PRO A 18 9.29 -14.19 -26.02
CA PRO A 18 9.67 -15.17 -25.03
C PRO A 18 8.67 -15.09 -23.87
N ALA A 19 7.99 -16.22 -23.62
CA ALA A 19 7.11 -16.40 -22.49
C ALA A 19 7.94 -16.34 -21.19
N ALA A 20 8.16 -15.12 -20.69
CA ALA A 20 8.53 -14.93 -19.29
C ALA A 20 7.25 -15.14 -18.48
N ASN A 21 7.09 -16.34 -17.94
CA ASN A 21 6.09 -16.68 -16.93
C ASN A 21 6.25 -15.75 -15.73
N PHE A 22 5.56 -14.61 -15.74
CA PHE A 22 5.35 -13.82 -14.54
C PHE A 22 3.98 -14.23 -13.96
N PRO A 23 3.87 -14.59 -12.67
CA PRO A 23 2.55 -14.77 -12.06
C PRO A 23 1.75 -13.47 -12.22
N GLU A 24 0.45 -13.59 -12.36
CA GLU A 24 -0.52 -12.53 -12.73
C GLU A 24 -0.27 -11.15 -12.06
N PHE A 25 0.26 -11.13 -10.82
CA PHE A 25 0.58 -9.91 -10.06
C PHE A 25 2.07 -9.55 -9.94
N GLY A 26 3.00 -10.41 -10.40
CA GLY A 26 4.44 -10.11 -10.41
C GLY A 26 5.06 -9.84 -9.03
N ILE A 27 4.42 -10.30 -7.95
CA ILE A 27 4.94 -10.25 -6.58
C ILE A 27 5.81 -11.48 -6.36
N THR A 28 7.11 -11.28 -6.22
CA THR A 28 8.11 -12.36 -6.17
C THR A 28 8.86 -12.41 -4.84
N ARG A 29 8.97 -11.28 -4.11
CA ARG A 29 9.65 -11.23 -2.82
C ARG A 29 8.66 -11.39 -1.68
N LYS A 30 9.09 -12.04 -0.61
CA LYS A 30 8.37 -12.07 0.67
C LYS A 30 8.16 -10.65 1.16
N PHE A 31 7.04 -10.40 1.83
CA PHE A 31 6.72 -9.08 2.35
C PHE A 31 6.02 -9.14 3.70
N GLY A 32 6.15 -8.05 4.46
CA GLY A 32 5.42 -7.81 5.70
C GLY A 32 4.67 -6.49 5.60
N LEU A 33 3.57 -6.38 6.33
CA LEU A 33 2.68 -5.22 6.30
C LEU A 33 2.42 -4.75 7.72
N GLU A 34 2.48 -3.44 7.90
CA GLU A 34 2.08 -2.76 9.14
C GLU A 34 0.95 -1.78 8.80
N TYR A 35 -0.10 -1.80 9.60
CA TYR A 35 -1.24 -0.90 9.48
C TYR A 35 -1.54 -0.23 10.81
N GLU A 36 -1.38 1.08 10.83
CA GLU A 36 -1.73 1.90 11.99
C GLU A 36 -3.22 2.30 11.90
N MET A 37 -4.04 1.75 12.79
CA MET A 37 -5.49 1.94 12.78
C MET A 37 -6.11 1.94 14.19
N GLY A 38 -7.28 2.55 14.30
CA GLY A 38 -8.10 2.56 15.50
C GLY A 38 -9.24 1.56 15.38
N PHE A 39 -9.58 0.90 16.49
CA PHE A 39 -10.79 0.08 16.61
C PHE A 39 -11.78 0.74 17.57
N PRO A 40 -13.10 0.62 17.33
CA PRO A 40 -14.12 1.19 18.23
C PRO A 40 -14.01 0.65 19.66
N ALA A 41 -14.13 1.50 20.68
CA ALA A 41 -14.04 1.08 22.08
C ALA A 41 -15.14 0.09 22.48
N GLU A 42 -16.27 0.06 21.77
CA GLU A 42 -17.34 -0.93 22.03
C GLU A 42 -16.89 -2.37 21.78
N LEU A 43 -15.80 -2.58 21.02
CA LEU A 43 -15.18 -3.89 20.88
C LEU A 43 -14.43 -4.33 22.15
N GLY A 44 -14.30 -3.48 23.17
CA GLY A 44 -13.66 -3.84 24.43
C GLY A 44 -12.15 -3.98 24.30
N ASP A 45 -11.60 -5.04 24.91
CA ASP A 45 -10.15 -5.24 24.99
C ASP A 45 -9.53 -5.84 23.70
N VAL A 46 -8.20 -5.83 23.65
CA VAL A 46 -7.43 -6.34 22.50
C VAL A 46 -7.64 -7.83 22.24
N ASN A 47 -7.96 -8.62 23.27
CA ASN A 47 -8.22 -10.05 23.11
C ASN A 47 -9.53 -10.29 22.36
N ASN A 48 -10.56 -9.49 22.66
CA ASN A 48 -11.82 -9.54 21.93
C ASN A 48 -11.65 -9.06 20.47
N ILE A 49 -10.86 -8.01 20.23
CA ILE A 49 -10.52 -7.56 18.87
C ILE A 49 -9.83 -8.69 18.10
N CYS A 50 -8.81 -9.33 18.70
CA CYS A 50 -8.11 -10.46 18.08
C CYS A 50 -9.06 -11.62 17.78
N ALA A 51 -9.95 -11.98 18.72
CA ALA A 51 -10.92 -13.06 18.54
C ALA A 51 -11.89 -12.78 17.37
N ARG A 52 -12.38 -11.54 17.27
CA ARG A 52 -13.28 -11.12 16.19
C ARG A 52 -12.59 -11.07 14.84
N LEU A 53 -11.34 -10.59 14.79
CA LEU A 53 -10.54 -10.62 13.56
C LEU A 53 -10.25 -12.06 13.13
N ARG A 54 -9.91 -12.97 14.07
CA ARG A 54 -9.76 -14.40 13.79
C ARG A 54 -11.01 -14.98 13.16
N GLN A 55 -12.16 -14.74 13.78
CA GLN A 55 -13.45 -15.25 13.30
C GLN A 55 -13.81 -14.71 11.91
N ALA A 56 -13.62 -13.40 11.67
CA ALA A 56 -14.04 -12.76 10.43
C ALA A 56 -13.05 -12.99 9.26
N SER A 57 -11.75 -13.08 9.53
CA SER A 57 -10.73 -13.25 8.50
C SER A 57 -10.38 -14.71 8.20
N GLY A 58 -10.71 -15.65 9.10
CA GLY A 58 -10.29 -17.04 9.02
C GLY A 58 -8.79 -17.27 9.25
N GLN A 59 -8.07 -16.27 9.75
CA GLN A 59 -6.62 -16.32 9.97
C GLN A 59 -6.29 -16.22 11.46
N ASP A 60 -5.11 -16.70 11.87
CA ASP A 60 -4.66 -16.55 13.26
C ASP A 60 -4.27 -15.09 13.56
N VAL A 61 -4.77 -14.58 14.68
CA VAL A 61 -4.56 -13.21 15.17
C VAL A 61 -4.38 -13.23 16.68
N GLN A 62 -3.25 -12.71 17.14
CA GLN A 62 -2.90 -12.72 18.56
C GLN A 62 -2.43 -11.35 19.03
N CYS A 63 -2.57 -11.08 20.32
CA CYS A 63 -1.87 -9.99 20.97
C CYS A 63 -0.72 -10.63 21.75
N PRO A 64 0.55 -10.52 21.31
CA PRO A 64 1.69 -10.98 22.11
C PRO A 64 1.61 -10.30 23.47
N SER A 65 1.59 -11.08 24.56
CA SER A 65 1.46 -10.51 25.90
C SER A 65 2.56 -9.47 26.11
N THR A 66 2.16 -8.31 26.62
CA THR A 66 2.98 -7.10 26.72
C THR A 66 4.06 -7.18 27.80
N GLN A 67 4.67 -8.34 28.04
CA GLN A 67 5.81 -8.42 28.93
C GLN A 67 7.00 -7.67 28.30
N TYR A 68 7.07 -6.38 28.61
CA TYR A 68 8.18 -5.46 28.40
C TYR A 68 8.64 -5.22 26.96
N GLY A 69 7.73 -5.03 26.00
CA GLY A 69 8.09 -4.45 24.70
C GLY A 69 9.15 -5.22 23.87
N ARG A 70 9.52 -6.44 24.27
CA ARG A 70 10.52 -7.25 23.55
C ARG A 70 9.92 -8.00 22.36
N HIS A 71 8.60 -8.20 22.36
CA HIS A 71 7.89 -9.01 21.36
C HIS A 71 7.16 -8.20 20.29
N VAL A 72 7.10 -6.86 20.42
CA VAL A 72 6.42 -5.98 19.43
C VAL A 72 7.06 -6.08 18.06
N HIS A 73 8.37 -6.24 18.01
CA HIS A 73 9.12 -6.34 16.76
C HIS A 73 9.46 -7.79 16.39
N VAL A 74 9.02 -8.81 17.12
CA VAL A 74 9.31 -10.21 16.75
C VAL A 74 8.46 -10.63 15.56
N VAL A 75 9.07 -11.26 14.56
CA VAL A 75 8.35 -11.86 13.44
C VAL A 75 7.54 -13.06 13.92
N THR A 76 6.24 -13.08 13.59
CA THR A 76 5.30 -14.12 14.03
C THR A 76 4.72 -14.87 12.83
N PRO A 77 4.32 -16.15 12.99
CA PRO A 77 3.61 -16.90 11.95
C PRO A 77 2.11 -16.52 11.85
N TYR A 78 1.64 -15.64 12.73
CA TYR A 78 0.27 -15.12 12.81
C TYR A 78 0.25 -13.59 12.71
N TRP A 79 -0.93 -13.03 12.47
CA TRP A 79 -1.12 -11.59 12.57
C TRP A 79 -1.07 -11.16 14.03
N LYS A 80 -0.41 -10.04 14.31
CA LYS A 80 -0.37 -9.49 15.66
C LYS A 80 -0.99 -8.11 15.74
N ILE A 81 -1.65 -7.83 16.85
CA ILE A 81 -2.08 -6.48 17.23
C ILE A 81 -1.15 -6.02 18.33
N VAL A 82 -0.55 -4.84 18.14
CA VAL A 82 0.34 -4.24 19.14
C VAL A 82 -0.08 -2.81 19.44
N PRO A 83 0.07 -2.33 20.69
CA PRO A 83 -0.25 -0.94 21.01
C PRO A 83 0.66 0.02 20.24
N ASP A 84 0.08 1.08 19.66
CA ASP A 84 0.85 2.18 19.07
C ASP A 84 0.39 3.54 19.64
N PRO A 85 1.18 4.16 20.54
CA PRO A 85 0.82 5.43 21.16
C PRO A 85 0.96 6.64 20.22
N SER A 86 1.59 6.47 19.05
CA SER A 86 1.74 7.55 18.05
C SER A 86 0.46 7.79 17.26
N VAL A 87 -0.41 6.79 17.20
CA VAL A 87 -1.67 6.82 16.47
C VAL A 87 -2.77 7.42 17.34
N ARG A 88 -3.52 8.39 16.82
CA ARG A 88 -4.55 9.15 17.57
C ARG A 88 -5.82 9.25 16.77
N VAL A 89 -6.54 8.14 16.59
CA VAL A 89 -7.73 8.08 15.73
C VAL A 89 -8.94 8.85 16.31
N GLY A 90 -8.97 9.09 17.62
CA GLY A 90 -9.97 9.93 18.29
C GLY A 90 -11.33 9.25 18.46
N GLY A 91 -12.31 9.94 19.06
CA GLY A 91 -13.70 9.48 19.12
C GLY A 91 -13.93 8.16 19.86
N GLY A 92 -13.16 7.88 20.91
CA GLY A 92 -13.30 6.62 21.66
C GLY A 92 -12.76 5.39 20.92
N THR A 93 -11.75 5.55 20.05
CA THR A 93 -11.07 4.41 19.42
C THR A 93 -9.77 4.10 20.15
N ALA A 94 -9.48 2.81 20.35
CA ALA A 94 -8.18 2.36 20.81
C ALA A 94 -7.24 2.24 19.61
N SER A 95 -6.03 2.78 19.73
CA SER A 95 -5.03 2.86 18.65
C SER A 95 -4.10 1.65 18.67
N TRP A 96 -3.96 1.01 17.51
CA TRP A 96 -3.21 -0.22 17.36
C TRP A 96 -2.43 -0.23 16.06
N GLU A 97 -1.38 -1.03 16.05
CA GLU A 97 -0.68 -1.44 14.84
C GLU A 97 -1.02 -2.92 14.59
N LEU A 98 -1.65 -3.18 13.43
CA LEU A 98 -1.93 -4.53 12.94
C LEU A 98 -0.79 -4.95 12.02
N VAL A 99 -0.04 -5.97 12.41
CA VAL A 99 1.18 -6.42 11.73
C VAL A 99 0.98 -7.83 11.17
N SER A 100 1.35 -8.01 9.91
CA SER A 100 1.20 -9.28 9.22
C SER A 100 2.26 -10.31 9.64
N PRO A 101 2.00 -11.62 9.48
CA PRO A 101 3.06 -12.58 9.32
C PRO A 101 3.84 -12.30 8.01
N ILE A 102 4.88 -13.09 7.72
CA ILE A 102 5.52 -13.03 6.40
C ILE A 102 4.52 -13.53 5.34
N LEU A 103 4.21 -12.67 4.38
CA LEU A 103 3.32 -12.91 3.26
C LEU A 103 4.11 -13.17 1.97
N THR A 104 3.53 -13.91 1.02
CA THR A 104 4.20 -14.23 -0.26
C THR A 104 3.18 -14.39 -1.37
N GLY A 105 3.48 -13.82 -2.55
CA GLY A 105 2.71 -14.02 -3.77
C GLY A 105 1.22 -13.67 -3.62
N GLN A 106 0.38 -14.38 -4.39
CA GLN A 106 -1.07 -14.16 -4.41
C GLN A 106 -1.74 -14.56 -3.09
N ASP A 107 -1.36 -15.69 -2.50
CA ASP A 107 -1.86 -16.14 -1.18
C ASP A 107 -1.64 -15.06 -0.10
N GLY A 108 -0.48 -14.41 -0.12
CA GLY A 108 -0.18 -13.28 0.77
C GLY A 108 -1.13 -12.09 0.56
N LEU A 109 -1.44 -11.74 -0.69
CA LEU A 109 -2.41 -10.68 -1.00
C LEU A 109 -3.84 -11.05 -0.58
N ASP A 110 -4.22 -12.32 -0.73
CA ASP A 110 -5.56 -12.79 -0.34
C ASP A 110 -5.72 -12.77 1.18
N LYS A 111 -4.69 -13.20 1.91
CA LYS A 111 -4.60 -13.07 3.38
C LYS A 111 -4.70 -11.62 3.85
N MET A 112 -3.94 -10.72 3.22
CA MET A 112 -4.04 -9.28 3.48
C MET A 112 -5.46 -8.75 3.21
N THR A 113 -6.08 -9.14 2.09
CA THR A 113 -7.42 -8.70 1.70
C THR A 113 -8.48 -9.17 2.70
N ALA A 114 -8.43 -10.44 3.12
CA ALA A 114 -9.33 -10.99 4.12
C ALA A 114 -9.18 -10.29 5.49
N MET A 115 -7.94 -9.97 5.88
CA MET A 115 -7.67 -9.28 7.13
C MET A 115 -8.19 -7.83 7.13
N LEU A 116 -7.94 -7.07 6.06
CA LEU A 116 -8.43 -5.69 5.96
C LEU A 116 -9.96 -5.62 5.85
N ARG A 117 -10.60 -6.57 5.15
CA ARG A 117 -12.07 -6.68 5.16
C ARG A 117 -12.63 -7.00 6.54
N ALA A 118 -11.96 -7.88 7.29
CA ALA A 118 -12.33 -8.16 8.68
C ALA A 118 -12.20 -6.91 9.55
N ALA A 119 -11.08 -6.18 9.45
CA ALA A 119 -10.86 -4.94 10.18
C ALA A 119 -11.91 -3.86 9.84
N GLU A 120 -12.19 -3.65 8.55
CA GLU A 120 -13.25 -2.75 8.08
C GLU A 120 -14.63 -3.15 8.64
N GLY A 121 -14.96 -4.45 8.60
CA GLY A 121 -16.21 -4.98 9.16
C GLY A 121 -16.35 -4.81 10.67
N LEU A 122 -15.23 -4.72 11.39
CA LEU A 122 -15.19 -4.37 12.82
C LEU A 122 -15.18 -2.85 13.07
N GLY A 123 -15.30 -2.04 12.02
CA GLY A 123 -15.36 -0.60 12.14
C GLY A 123 -14.00 0.05 12.36
N ALA A 124 -12.91 -0.56 11.88
CA ALA A 124 -11.59 0.06 11.88
C ALA A 124 -11.65 1.48 11.30
N LYS A 125 -10.83 2.37 11.85
CA LYS A 125 -10.73 3.77 11.47
C LYS A 125 -9.28 4.15 11.30
N VAL A 126 -9.01 4.99 10.32
CA VAL A 126 -7.67 5.53 10.04
C VAL A 126 -7.72 7.05 9.97
N ASN A 127 -6.60 7.70 10.26
CA ASN A 127 -6.47 9.15 10.08
C ASN A 127 -5.03 9.55 9.75
N LYS A 128 -4.77 10.86 9.66
CA LYS A 128 -3.47 11.41 9.25
C LYS A 128 -2.30 11.10 10.19
N THR A 129 -2.55 10.67 11.43
CA THR A 129 -1.45 10.29 12.34
C THR A 129 -0.90 8.91 12.01
N GLY A 130 -1.69 8.09 11.33
CA GLY A 130 -1.33 6.71 10.99
C GLY A 130 -0.54 6.57 9.68
N GLY A 131 0.25 5.51 9.58
CA GLY A 131 0.91 5.01 8.38
C GLY A 131 0.42 3.65 7.91
N HIS A 132 0.84 3.29 6.69
CA HIS A 132 0.84 1.92 6.20
C HIS A 132 2.25 1.62 5.67
N HIS A 133 2.92 0.64 6.26
CA HIS A 133 4.29 0.29 5.90
C HIS A 133 4.33 -1.05 5.16
N VAL A 134 5.22 -1.13 4.18
CA VAL A 134 5.48 -2.36 3.42
C VAL A 134 6.95 -2.70 3.58
N HIS A 135 7.21 -3.86 4.16
CA HIS A 135 8.54 -4.45 4.25
C HIS A 135 8.72 -5.41 3.09
N ILE A 136 9.82 -5.27 2.33
CA ILE A 136 10.24 -6.26 1.35
C ILE A 136 11.46 -7.02 1.86
N ASP A 137 11.45 -8.33 1.69
CA ASP A 137 12.59 -9.18 2.04
C ASP A 137 13.81 -8.83 1.19
N ALA A 138 14.93 -8.64 1.87
CA ALA A 138 16.20 -8.20 1.33
C ALA A 138 17.39 -8.99 1.92
N LEU A 139 17.14 -10.12 2.59
CA LEU A 139 18.19 -10.98 3.14
C LEU A 139 19.14 -11.51 2.06
N ASP A 140 18.59 -11.82 0.88
CA ASP A 140 19.32 -12.29 -0.30
C ASP A 140 20.08 -11.18 -1.03
N LEU A 141 19.83 -9.90 -0.71
CA LEU A 141 20.43 -8.78 -1.43
C LEU A 141 21.85 -8.47 -0.95
N ASN A 142 22.75 -8.35 -1.93
CA ASN A 142 24.09 -7.82 -1.71
C ASN A 142 24.09 -6.27 -1.68
N VAL A 143 25.24 -5.67 -1.34
CA VAL A 143 25.38 -4.22 -1.18
C VAL A 143 25.02 -3.47 -2.48
N ASP A 144 25.45 -3.95 -3.64
CA ASP A 144 25.16 -3.30 -4.92
C ASP A 144 23.67 -3.32 -5.27
N GLN A 145 23.00 -4.43 -4.99
CA GLN A 145 21.56 -4.56 -5.17
C GLN A 145 20.77 -3.63 -4.23
N ILE A 146 21.19 -3.52 -2.96
CA ILE A 146 20.59 -2.57 -2.01
C ILE A 146 20.78 -1.13 -2.51
N LYS A 147 21.99 -0.78 -2.97
CA LYS A 147 22.28 0.55 -3.54
C LYS A 147 21.37 0.87 -4.73
N LYS A 148 21.12 -0.09 -5.63
CA LYS A 148 20.19 0.10 -6.76
C LYS A 148 18.77 0.46 -6.32
N VAL A 149 18.23 -0.27 -5.34
CA VAL A 149 16.88 0.02 -4.79
C VAL A 149 16.83 1.41 -4.16
N CYS A 150 17.85 1.75 -3.36
CA CYS A 150 17.95 3.05 -2.69
C CYS A 150 18.06 4.21 -3.69
N ALA A 151 18.98 4.10 -4.66
CA ALA A 151 19.17 5.10 -5.69
C ALA A 151 17.89 5.32 -6.50
N ALA A 152 17.22 4.23 -6.90
CA ALA A 152 15.97 4.34 -7.64
C ALA A 152 14.88 5.05 -6.82
N TYR A 153 14.67 4.64 -5.57
CA TYR A 153 13.69 5.29 -4.70
C TYR A 153 13.99 6.78 -4.54
N ILE A 154 15.24 7.13 -4.22
CA ILE A 154 15.67 8.50 -3.98
C ILE A 154 15.48 9.37 -5.24
N VAL A 155 15.82 8.85 -6.41
CA VAL A 155 15.63 9.54 -7.70
C VAL A 155 14.15 9.82 -7.97
N TYR A 156 13.27 8.86 -7.66
CA TYR A 156 11.83 8.97 -7.89
C TYR A 156 11.03 9.48 -6.70
N GLU A 157 11.64 9.92 -5.60
CA GLU A 157 10.92 10.23 -4.36
C GLU A 157 9.81 11.29 -4.57
N LYS A 158 10.08 12.31 -5.39
CA LYS A 158 9.06 13.34 -5.74
C LYS A 158 7.89 12.78 -6.55
N ALA A 159 8.08 11.69 -7.30
CA ALA A 159 6.99 10.98 -7.97
C ALA A 159 6.19 10.12 -6.99
N PHE A 160 6.84 9.53 -5.98
CA PHE A 160 6.14 8.88 -4.87
C PHE A 160 5.29 9.88 -4.09
N ASP A 161 5.74 11.14 -3.91
CA ASP A 161 4.99 12.18 -3.19
C ASP A 161 3.59 12.35 -3.78
N LEU A 162 3.46 12.36 -5.11
CA LEU A 162 2.17 12.47 -5.80
C LEU A 162 1.19 11.33 -5.47
N LEU A 163 1.67 10.16 -5.05
CA LEU A 163 0.84 9.00 -4.75
C LEU A 163 0.24 9.01 -3.34
N THR A 164 0.68 9.96 -2.50
CA THR A 164 0.38 10.00 -1.07
C THR A 164 -0.27 11.31 -0.66
N SER A 165 -0.98 11.32 0.47
CA SER A 165 -1.58 12.55 0.99
C SER A 165 -0.53 13.60 1.35
N ARG A 166 -0.85 14.89 1.26
CA ARG A 166 0.05 16.01 1.59
C ARG A 166 0.79 15.86 2.92
N SER A 167 0.13 15.32 3.95
CA SER A 167 0.75 15.02 5.25
C SER A 167 1.85 13.94 5.22
N ARG A 168 2.16 13.34 4.06
CA ARG A 168 3.25 12.38 3.85
C ARG A 168 4.27 12.87 2.81
N GLN A 169 3.99 14.00 2.15
CA GLN A 169 4.81 14.53 1.06
C GLN A 169 5.98 15.36 1.59
N GLY A 170 7.07 15.42 0.81
CA GLY A 170 8.25 16.20 1.17
C GLY A 170 8.79 15.80 2.54
N ASP A 171 8.93 16.77 3.44
CA ASP A 171 9.37 16.60 4.83
C ASP A 171 8.28 16.98 5.85
N GLU A 172 7.01 17.02 5.43
CA GLU A 172 5.86 17.43 6.28
C GLU A 172 5.61 16.49 7.48
N ASN A 173 6.16 15.27 7.45
CA ASN A 173 5.99 14.28 8.51
C ASN A 173 7.34 13.83 9.08
N GLN A 174 7.57 14.19 10.34
CA GLN A 174 8.77 13.83 11.08
C GLN A 174 9.01 12.32 11.24
N TRP A 175 7.98 11.49 11.05
CA TRP A 175 8.05 10.03 11.16
C TRP A 175 8.38 9.34 9.82
N CYS A 176 8.34 10.07 8.70
CA CYS A 176 8.75 9.59 7.38
C CYS A 176 9.44 10.71 6.58
N LYS A 177 10.64 11.10 7.02
CA LYS A 177 11.47 12.14 6.39
C LYS A 177 11.99 11.71 5.02
N SER A 178 12.22 12.69 4.15
CA SER A 178 12.77 12.54 2.81
C SER A 178 14.15 11.90 2.84
N ASN A 179 14.36 10.87 2.02
CA ASN A 179 15.69 10.30 1.82
C ASN A 179 16.49 11.16 0.83
N GLN A 180 15.83 11.68 -0.22
CA GLN A 180 16.43 12.58 -1.21
C GLN A 180 16.96 13.85 -0.56
N GLY A 181 16.18 14.51 0.30
CA GLY A 181 16.62 15.72 1.00
C GLY A 181 17.87 15.48 1.85
N ARG A 182 17.93 14.34 2.57
CA ARG A 182 19.12 13.97 3.36
C ARG A 182 20.32 13.63 2.50
N LEU A 183 20.11 12.94 1.38
CA LEU A 183 21.18 12.60 0.45
C LEU A 183 21.79 13.87 -0.20
N ILE A 184 20.93 14.82 -0.61
CA ILE A 184 21.35 16.13 -1.15
C ILE A 184 22.16 16.90 -0.11
N ALA A 185 21.68 16.99 1.13
CA ALA A 185 22.39 17.70 2.20
C ALA A 185 23.77 17.07 2.47
N ALA A 186 23.84 15.73 2.51
CA ALA A 186 25.09 15.00 2.71
C ALA A 186 26.05 15.07 1.50
N GLY A 187 25.52 15.36 0.31
CA GLY A 187 26.27 15.57 -0.93
C GLY A 187 26.65 17.03 -1.19
N GLY A 188 26.66 17.90 -0.17
CA GLY A 188 27.02 19.32 -0.34
C GLY A 188 26.00 20.11 -1.15
N GLY A 189 24.72 19.73 -1.11
CA GLY A 189 23.64 20.37 -1.87
C GLY A 189 23.39 19.80 -3.26
N SER A 190 24.09 18.72 -3.66
CA SER A 190 23.92 18.07 -4.96
C SER A 190 23.40 16.64 -4.83
N LEU A 191 22.31 16.35 -5.55
CA LEU A 191 21.77 15.00 -5.69
C LEU A 191 22.78 14.06 -6.35
N GLU A 192 23.49 14.54 -7.36
CA GLU A 192 24.49 13.74 -8.08
C GLU A 192 25.66 13.37 -7.18
N ALA A 193 26.20 14.32 -6.41
CA ALA A 193 27.28 14.06 -5.47
C ALA A 193 26.83 13.10 -4.35
N GLY A 194 25.60 13.25 -3.85
CA GLY A 194 25.01 12.33 -2.90
C GLY A 194 24.86 10.91 -3.43
N LEU A 195 24.37 10.74 -4.67
CA LEU A 195 24.26 9.45 -5.34
C LEU A 195 25.63 8.82 -5.60
N ARG A 196 26.62 9.62 -6.00
CA ARG A 196 28.01 9.16 -6.16
C ARG A 196 28.56 8.58 -4.86
N ARG A 197 28.34 9.28 -3.74
CA ARG A 197 28.72 8.80 -2.40
C ARG A 197 28.00 7.50 -2.03
N LEU A 198 26.69 7.39 -2.30
CA LEU A 198 25.94 6.15 -2.11
C LEU A 198 26.53 5.00 -2.92
N MET A 199 26.86 5.23 -4.20
CA MET A 199 27.39 4.19 -5.09
C MET A 199 28.78 3.69 -4.67
N GLN A 200 29.57 4.53 -4.01
CA GLN A 200 30.89 4.18 -3.45
C GLN A 200 30.83 3.37 -2.15
N ALA A 201 29.65 3.23 -1.52
CA ALA A 201 29.52 2.42 -0.31
C ALA A 201 29.78 0.93 -0.60
N THR A 202 30.58 0.30 0.26
CA THR A 202 31.03 -1.10 0.13
C THR A 202 30.43 -2.03 1.17
N THR A 203 29.74 -1.51 2.19
CA THR A 203 29.08 -2.30 3.25
C THR A 203 27.61 -1.92 3.41
N LYS A 204 26.80 -2.81 4.00
CA LYS A 204 25.38 -2.53 4.30
C LYS A 204 25.26 -1.37 5.29
N GLU A 205 26.12 -1.34 6.30
CA GLU A 205 26.19 -0.30 7.33
C GLU A 205 26.47 1.07 6.73
N ALA A 206 27.39 1.16 5.76
CA ALA A 206 27.69 2.41 5.06
C ALA A 206 26.48 2.89 4.24
N VAL A 207 25.78 1.99 3.55
CA VAL A 207 24.55 2.34 2.82
C VAL A 207 23.48 2.86 3.78
N VAL A 208 23.23 2.17 4.88
CA VAL A 208 22.25 2.60 5.90
C VAL A 208 22.64 3.95 6.48
N ALA A 209 23.91 4.17 6.84
CA ALA A 209 24.38 5.45 7.38
C ALA A 209 24.24 6.62 6.39
N ILE A 210 24.25 6.35 5.07
CA ILE A 210 24.03 7.37 4.04
C ILE A 210 22.53 7.66 3.85
N VAL A 211 21.70 6.61 3.77
CA VAL A 211 20.27 6.72 3.44
C VAL A 211 19.42 7.09 4.66
N ASN A 212 19.86 6.70 5.86
CA ASN A 212 19.21 6.91 7.14
C ASN A 212 20.21 7.50 8.19
N PRO A 213 20.73 8.72 7.99
CA PRO A 213 21.91 9.26 8.70
C PRO A 213 21.69 9.68 10.16
N GLN A 214 20.50 9.48 10.74
CA GLN A 214 20.21 9.85 12.13
C GLN A 214 20.65 8.76 13.10
N MET A 215 20.98 9.14 14.34
CA MET A 215 21.34 8.18 15.39
C MET A 215 20.11 7.69 16.17
N GLY A 216 20.24 6.51 16.77
CA GLY A 216 19.21 5.89 17.61
C GLY A 216 17.88 5.69 16.86
N ASN A 217 16.76 5.88 17.56
CA ASN A 217 15.43 5.71 16.96
C ASN A 217 15.14 6.70 15.81
N GLY A 218 15.87 7.80 15.70
CA GLY A 218 15.72 8.75 14.59
C GLY A 218 16.07 8.15 13.23
N ALA A 219 16.97 7.16 13.19
CA ALA A 219 17.42 6.50 11.96
C ALA A 219 16.24 5.93 11.15
N ARG A 220 15.24 5.36 11.84
CA ARG A 220 14.13 4.66 11.18
C ARG A 220 13.08 5.58 10.56
N TYR A 221 13.07 6.87 10.92
CA TYR A 221 12.00 7.81 10.54
C TYR A 221 12.22 8.46 9.17
N HIS A 222 12.42 7.63 8.16
CA HIS A 222 12.56 8.04 6.75
C HIS A 222 11.57 7.27 5.88
N LYS A 223 11.19 7.84 4.73
CA LYS A 223 10.22 7.22 3.83
C LYS A 223 10.70 5.85 3.30
N LEU A 224 11.99 5.71 3.04
CA LEU A 224 12.68 4.44 2.85
C LEU A 224 13.57 4.20 4.07
N ASN A 225 13.26 3.17 4.83
CA ASN A 225 13.98 2.79 6.02
C ASN A 225 14.77 1.49 5.80
N LEU A 226 16.09 1.58 5.99
CA LEU A 226 17.04 0.47 5.84
C LEU A 226 17.55 -0.05 7.19
N THR A 227 17.11 0.52 8.32
CA THR A 227 17.62 0.11 9.65
C THR A 227 17.35 -1.37 9.93
N ASN A 228 16.33 -1.95 9.30
CA ASN A 228 15.99 -3.38 9.44
C ASN A 228 17.02 -4.31 8.75
N LEU A 229 17.95 -3.77 7.96
CA LEU A 229 19.05 -4.53 7.35
C LEU A 229 20.25 -4.73 8.28
N ILE A 230 20.37 -3.92 9.34
CA ILE A 230 21.53 -3.90 10.22
C ILE A 230 21.12 -3.99 11.70
N GLY A 231 21.94 -4.62 12.54
CA GLY A 231 21.71 -4.74 13.99
C GLY A 231 21.05 -6.04 14.44
N GLY A 232 21.03 -6.26 15.77
CA GLY A 232 20.69 -7.55 16.40
C GLY A 232 19.23 -8.00 16.33
N ASN A 233 18.31 -7.12 15.89
CA ASN A 233 16.90 -7.42 15.63
C ASN A 233 16.55 -7.37 14.14
N GLY A 234 17.56 -7.26 13.25
CA GLY A 234 17.36 -6.99 11.83
C GLY A 234 16.51 -8.06 11.15
N HIS A 235 15.29 -7.70 10.76
CA HIS A 235 14.39 -8.56 9.98
C HIS A 235 14.90 -8.83 8.56
N GLY A 236 15.97 -8.15 8.14
CA GLY A 236 16.53 -8.28 6.81
C GLY A 236 15.62 -7.72 5.73
N THR A 237 14.92 -6.63 6.04
CA THR A 237 13.95 -6.01 5.12
C THR A 237 14.34 -4.57 4.75
N ILE A 238 13.90 -4.14 3.57
CA ILE A 238 13.80 -2.72 3.22
C ILE A 238 12.36 -2.30 3.48
N GLU A 239 12.16 -1.23 4.22
CA GLU A 239 10.84 -0.78 4.63
C GLU A 239 10.42 0.50 3.91
N PHE A 240 9.27 0.46 3.25
CA PHE A 240 8.62 1.59 2.59
C PHE A 240 7.56 2.15 3.52
N ARG A 241 7.85 3.32 4.10
CA ARG A 241 7.07 3.96 5.16
C ARG A 241 6.18 5.08 4.66
N MET A 242 6.12 5.37 3.37
CA MET A 242 5.58 6.65 2.91
C MET A 242 4.04 6.74 2.90
N HIS A 243 3.35 5.62 2.71
CA HIS A 243 1.90 5.61 2.52
C HIS A 243 1.15 6.02 3.81
N GLN A 244 0.13 6.86 3.67
CA GLN A 244 -0.78 7.19 4.78
C GLN A 244 -1.54 5.95 5.26
N ALA A 245 -2.06 5.96 6.49
CA ALA A 245 -2.91 4.85 6.94
C ALA A 245 -4.09 4.60 5.98
N THR A 246 -4.44 3.32 5.84
CA THR A 246 -5.53 2.84 5.01
C THR A 246 -6.14 1.59 5.65
N ASP A 247 -7.46 1.55 5.70
CA ASP A 247 -8.29 0.38 5.99
C ASP A 247 -8.80 -0.29 4.71
N GLU A 248 -8.74 0.42 3.58
CA GLU A 248 -9.20 -0.09 2.28
C GLU A 248 -8.22 -1.11 1.66
N TRP A 249 -8.69 -2.34 1.49
CA TRP A 249 -7.89 -3.44 0.94
C TRP A 249 -7.36 -3.19 -0.48
N LEU A 250 -8.13 -2.51 -1.34
CA LEU A 250 -7.75 -2.27 -2.73
C LEU A 250 -6.57 -1.30 -2.84
N LYS A 251 -6.55 -0.24 -2.00
CA LYS A 251 -5.41 0.67 -1.89
C LYS A 251 -4.17 -0.07 -1.45
N SER A 252 -4.27 -0.90 -0.41
CA SER A 252 -3.13 -1.65 0.09
C SER A 252 -2.61 -2.65 -0.94
N ARG A 253 -3.50 -3.41 -1.61
CA ARG A 253 -3.13 -4.35 -2.68
C ARG A 253 -2.33 -3.68 -3.79
N ASN A 254 -2.84 -2.57 -4.35
CA ASN A 254 -2.17 -1.87 -5.43
C ASN A 254 -0.86 -1.22 -4.98
N TRP A 255 -0.78 -0.78 -3.73
CA TRP A 255 0.44 -0.24 -3.14
C TRP A 255 1.53 -1.31 -2.97
N VAL A 256 1.18 -2.48 -2.46
CA VAL A 256 2.09 -3.63 -2.33
C VAL A 256 2.60 -4.08 -3.70
N GLU A 257 1.70 -4.24 -4.68
CA GLU A 257 2.10 -4.61 -6.04
C GLU A 257 3.05 -3.57 -6.65
N PHE A 258 2.75 -2.28 -6.49
CA PHE A 258 3.58 -1.19 -6.97
C PHE A 258 4.99 -1.23 -6.37
N ILE A 259 5.12 -1.37 -5.05
CA ILE A 259 6.43 -1.45 -4.37
C ILE A 259 7.22 -2.65 -4.83
N GLN A 260 6.59 -3.83 -4.90
CA GLN A 260 7.23 -5.07 -5.34
C GLN A 260 7.80 -4.93 -6.76
N ARG A 261 7.00 -4.38 -7.68
CA ARG A 261 7.43 -4.14 -9.06
C ARG A 261 8.53 -3.10 -9.16
N PHE A 262 8.39 -2.00 -8.43
CA PHE A 262 9.39 -0.94 -8.39
C PHE A 262 10.75 -1.48 -7.92
N ALA A 263 10.76 -2.20 -6.79
CA ALA A 263 11.96 -2.81 -6.24
C ALA A 263 12.56 -3.86 -7.19
N GLN A 264 11.74 -4.78 -7.74
CA GLN A 264 12.21 -5.78 -8.71
C GLN A 264 12.81 -5.14 -9.97
N SER A 265 12.20 -4.06 -10.47
CA SER A 265 12.75 -3.28 -11.58
C SER A 265 14.08 -2.62 -11.23
N ALA A 266 14.22 -2.06 -10.04
CA ALA A 266 15.49 -1.47 -9.60
C ALA A 266 16.61 -2.52 -9.54
N LEU A 267 16.31 -3.76 -9.17
CA LEU A 267 17.29 -4.84 -9.11
C LEU A 267 17.75 -5.33 -10.50
N THR A 268 16.81 -5.40 -11.44
CA THR A 268 17.03 -6.02 -12.76
C THR A 268 17.53 -5.07 -13.83
N LYS A 269 17.26 -3.76 -13.68
CA LYS A 269 17.75 -2.75 -14.61
C LYS A 269 19.17 -2.29 -14.24
N ASP A 270 19.84 -1.71 -15.23
CA ASP A 270 21.08 -0.98 -14.97
C ASP A 270 20.80 0.17 -13.98
N PRO A 271 21.79 0.54 -13.15
CA PRO A 271 21.65 1.66 -12.24
C PRO A 271 21.14 2.89 -12.98
N LEU A 272 20.07 3.51 -12.46
CA LEU A 272 19.53 4.73 -13.05
C LEU A 272 20.59 5.82 -13.02
N SER A 273 21.01 6.28 -14.20
CA SER A 273 21.76 7.53 -14.31
C SER A 273 20.78 8.70 -14.08
N PRO A 274 21.09 9.67 -13.21
CA PRO A 274 20.29 10.89 -13.09
C PRO A 274 20.13 11.66 -14.40
N ALA A 275 21.03 11.46 -15.37
CA ALA A 275 20.93 12.04 -16.70
C ALA A 275 19.80 11.41 -17.55
N ASP A 276 19.46 10.14 -17.29
CA ASP A 276 18.43 9.39 -18.02
C ASP A 276 17.06 9.47 -17.35
N VAL A 277 16.95 10.18 -16.22
CA VAL A 277 15.71 10.37 -15.48
C VAL A 277 15.38 11.86 -15.45
N PRO A 278 14.11 12.26 -15.71
CA PRO A 278 13.73 13.67 -15.75
C PRO A 278 13.60 14.29 -14.34
N VAL A 279 14.65 14.19 -13.52
CA VAL A 279 14.69 14.63 -12.10
C VAL A 279 14.57 16.14 -11.93
N HIS A 280 14.94 16.90 -12.96
CA HIS A 280 14.85 18.36 -13.01
C HIS A 280 13.54 18.85 -13.64
N GLU A 281 12.71 17.94 -14.15
CA GLU A 281 11.41 18.28 -14.70
C GLU A 281 10.32 18.31 -13.61
N SER A 282 9.05 18.38 -14.01
CA SER A 282 7.94 18.36 -13.08
C SER A 282 7.76 16.98 -12.41
N PRO A 283 7.26 16.92 -11.16
CA PRO A 283 6.91 15.66 -10.50
C PRO A 283 5.98 14.76 -11.35
N ALA A 284 5.09 15.34 -12.15
CA ALA A 284 4.18 14.60 -13.03
C ALA A 284 4.92 13.87 -14.17
N LYS A 285 5.91 14.51 -14.80
CA LYS A 285 6.75 13.86 -15.82
C LYS A 285 7.62 12.77 -15.20
N LEU A 286 8.17 13.03 -14.01
CA LEU A 286 8.92 12.04 -13.24
C LEU A 286 8.06 10.82 -12.87
N TRP A 287 6.79 11.04 -12.50
CA TRP A 287 5.82 9.98 -12.25
C TRP A 287 5.49 9.17 -13.50
N LEU A 288 5.19 9.82 -14.64
CA LEU A 288 4.96 9.12 -15.90
C LEU A 288 6.16 8.24 -16.29
N HIS A 289 7.37 8.77 -16.14
CA HIS A 289 8.60 8.04 -16.37
C HIS A 289 8.74 6.83 -15.42
N MET A 290 8.49 7.01 -14.12
CA MET A 290 8.50 5.93 -13.13
C MET A 290 7.48 4.83 -13.48
N MET A 291 6.24 5.20 -13.80
CA MET A 291 5.20 4.23 -14.12
C MET A 291 5.51 3.46 -15.39
N HIS A 292 6.08 4.11 -16.42
CA HIS A 292 6.45 3.45 -17.66
C HIS A 292 7.72 2.59 -17.53
N LYS A 293 8.78 3.12 -16.91
CA LYS A 293 10.09 2.45 -16.86
C LYS A 293 10.24 1.50 -15.68
N MET A 294 9.66 1.80 -14.52
CA MET A 294 9.86 1.00 -13.30
C MET A 294 8.68 0.05 -13.02
N VAL A 295 7.45 0.48 -13.26
CA VAL A 295 6.27 -0.32 -12.89
C VAL A 295 5.73 -1.12 -14.06
N ASN A 296 5.61 -0.48 -15.23
CA ASN A 296 5.12 -1.03 -16.49
C ASN A 296 3.83 -1.88 -16.33
N ARG A 297 2.80 -1.30 -15.71
CA ARG A 297 1.47 -1.91 -15.55
C ARG A 297 0.36 -0.90 -15.75
N ALA A 298 -0.52 -1.19 -16.71
CA ALA A 298 -1.61 -0.31 -17.09
C ALA A 298 -2.62 -0.11 -15.95
N HIS A 299 -3.00 -1.19 -15.23
CA HIS A 299 -3.96 -1.08 -14.13
C HIS A 299 -3.45 -0.25 -12.96
N LEU A 300 -2.17 -0.43 -12.57
CA LEU A 300 -1.54 0.41 -11.54
C LEU A 300 -1.43 1.87 -12.00
N THR A 301 -1.08 2.10 -13.27
CA THR A 301 -1.02 3.45 -13.83
C THR A 301 -2.38 4.15 -13.77
N ALA A 302 -3.45 3.47 -14.19
CA ALA A 302 -4.80 4.01 -14.12
C ALA A 302 -5.27 4.25 -12.68
N PHE A 303 -4.99 3.30 -11.77
CA PHE A 303 -5.33 3.41 -10.36
C PHE A 303 -4.65 4.61 -9.69
N PHE A 304 -3.33 4.73 -9.85
CA PHE A 304 -2.58 5.82 -9.25
C PHE A 304 -2.85 7.16 -9.92
N TRP A 305 -3.16 7.20 -11.21
CA TRP A 305 -3.64 8.42 -11.86
C TRP A 305 -4.92 8.94 -11.21
N LYS A 306 -5.93 8.07 -11.06
CA LYS A 306 -7.17 8.43 -10.33
C LYS A 306 -6.85 8.93 -8.93
N ARG A 307 -5.91 8.26 -8.23
CA ARG A 307 -5.50 8.65 -6.88
C ARG A 307 -4.87 10.03 -6.82
N ILE A 308 -4.00 10.38 -7.77
CA ILE A 308 -3.40 11.71 -7.89
C ILE A 308 -4.50 12.77 -8.03
N CYS A 309 -5.47 12.55 -8.93
CA CYS A 309 -6.60 13.48 -9.11
C CYS A 309 -7.44 13.65 -7.83
N GLU A 310 -7.70 12.57 -7.10
CA GLU A 310 -8.44 12.62 -5.82
C GLU A 310 -7.70 13.41 -4.73
N LEU A 311 -6.37 13.30 -4.70
CA LEU A 311 -5.54 14.01 -3.73
C LEU A 311 -5.48 15.51 -4.05
N ASP A 312 -5.30 15.87 -5.32
CA ASP A 312 -5.26 17.27 -5.78
C ASP A 312 -6.61 17.99 -5.58
N SER A 313 -7.72 17.30 -5.88
CA SER A 313 -9.08 17.86 -5.73
C SER A 313 -9.51 18.08 -4.28
N ARG A 314 -9.09 17.20 -3.35
CA ARG A 314 -9.36 17.37 -1.91
C ARG A 314 -8.63 18.57 -1.33
N ASP A 315 -7.47 18.94 -1.88
CA ASP A 315 -6.71 20.12 -1.45
C ASP A 315 -7.35 21.45 -1.91
N ARG A 316 -8.29 21.43 -2.86
CA ARG A 316 -9.15 22.60 -3.20
C ARG A 316 -10.46 22.67 -2.38
N MET A 317 -10.68 21.79 -1.41
CA MET A 317 -11.89 21.75 -0.58
C MET A 317 -11.74 22.37 0.82
N HIS A 318 -10.78 23.28 1.02
CA HIS A 318 -10.88 24.29 2.08
C HIS A 318 -11.47 25.58 1.49
N GLY A 319 -12.80 25.70 1.50
CA GLY A 319 -13.49 26.96 1.21
C GLY A 319 -14.68 26.93 0.24
N MET A 320 -15.20 25.76 -0.19
CA MET A 320 -16.37 25.70 -1.09
C MET A 320 -17.58 24.99 -0.44
N PRO A 321 -18.82 25.42 -0.73
CA PRO A 321 -20.02 24.83 -0.15
C PRO A 321 -20.19 23.37 -0.58
N ARG A 322 -20.67 22.52 0.34
CA ARG A 322 -21.01 21.11 0.06
C ARG A 322 -21.91 21.00 -1.17
N ILE A 323 -21.42 20.34 -2.22
CA ILE A 323 -22.25 19.89 -3.32
C ILE A 323 -22.69 18.45 -3.05
N VAL A 324 -23.99 18.25 -3.29
CA VAL A 324 -24.87 17.13 -2.97
C VAL A 324 -24.39 15.81 -3.59
N ARG A 325 -24.57 14.70 -2.84
CA ARG A 325 -24.41 13.32 -3.32
C ARG A 325 -25.27 13.08 -4.57
N SER A 326 -24.69 12.62 -5.69
CA SER A 326 -25.45 12.04 -6.81
C SER A 326 -25.04 10.58 -7.01
N THR A 327 -25.89 9.66 -6.54
CA THR A 327 -26.73 8.73 -7.34
C THR A 327 -26.03 7.49 -7.89
N THR A 328 -26.19 6.39 -7.15
CA THR A 328 -26.55 4.99 -7.52
C THR A 328 -26.00 4.27 -8.76
N THR A 329 -25.30 4.87 -9.72
CA THR A 329 -24.93 4.16 -10.98
C THR A 329 -23.54 3.51 -11.01
N GLU A 330 -22.64 3.78 -10.06
CA GLU A 330 -21.29 3.13 -10.04
C GLU A 330 -21.28 1.74 -9.36
N ARG A 331 -22.29 1.39 -8.56
CA ARG A 331 -22.42 0.03 -7.99
C ARG A 331 -22.78 -1.02 -9.05
N GLU A 332 -23.38 -0.61 -10.16
CA GLU A 332 -23.79 -1.52 -11.23
C GLU A 332 -22.66 -1.80 -12.23
N GLN A 333 -21.74 -0.86 -12.46
CA GLN A 333 -20.55 -1.10 -13.30
C GLN A 333 -19.55 -2.08 -12.67
N VAL A 334 -19.50 -2.18 -11.34
CA VAL A 334 -18.69 -3.20 -10.64
C VAL A 334 -19.30 -4.61 -10.78
N ARG A 335 -20.61 -4.74 -11.02
CA ARG A 335 -21.24 -6.04 -11.33
C ARG A 335 -20.97 -6.53 -12.75
N ALA A 336 -20.69 -5.63 -13.70
CA ALA A 336 -20.47 -5.97 -15.10
C ALA A 336 -19.09 -6.61 -15.37
N ASN A 337 -18.10 -6.42 -14.49
CA ASN A 337 -16.72 -6.90 -14.69
C ASN A 337 -16.42 -8.26 -14.01
N GLY A 338 -17.39 -9.17 -13.97
CA GLY A 338 -17.12 -10.61 -14.03
C GLY A 338 -16.31 -11.26 -12.89
N TYR A 339 -16.65 -11.00 -11.63
CA TYR A 339 -16.28 -11.89 -10.52
C TYR A 339 -17.52 -12.60 -9.97
N ASN A 340 -17.96 -13.66 -10.65
CA ASN A 340 -18.98 -14.57 -10.15
C ASN A 340 -18.33 -15.85 -9.64
N ALA A 341 -18.19 -15.95 -8.32
CA ALA A 341 -18.39 -17.20 -7.60
C ALA A 341 -18.80 -16.85 -6.17
N LEU A 342 -19.90 -17.49 -5.72
CA LEU A 342 -20.44 -17.49 -4.35
C LEU A 342 -21.40 -16.35 -3.97
N SER A 343 -22.65 -16.44 -4.43
CA SER A 343 -23.80 -15.96 -3.64
C SER A 343 -25.10 -16.70 -3.97
N ASP A 344 -25.15 -18.01 -3.75
CA ASP A 344 -26.42 -18.76 -3.65
C ASP A 344 -26.47 -19.50 -2.32
N ALA A 345 -26.63 -18.75 -1.23
CA ALA A 345 -27.08 -19.25 0.07
C ALA A 345 -27.45 -18.09 1.00
N ALA A 346 -28.56 -17.39 0.72
CA ALA A 346 -29.39 -16.70 1.74
C ALA A 346 -30.50 -15.87 1.06
N ALA A 347 -31.54 -16.53 0.56
CA ALA A 347 -32.80 -15.88 0.27
C ALA A 347 -33.90 -16.55 1.11
N ALA A 348 -34.14 -16.03 2.31
CA ALA A 348 -35.37 -16.25 3.05
C ALA A 348 -36.18 -14.93 3.03
N PRO A 349 -37.46 -14.94 2.67
CA PRO A 349 -38.25 -13.71 2.53
C PRO A 349 -38.69 -13.16 3.90
N ARG A 350 -38.58 -11.84 4.09
CA ARG A 350 -39.19 -11.11 5.22
C ARG A 350 -40.66 -10.73 4.90
N PRO A 351 -41.54 -10.68 5.91
CA PRO A 351 -42.97 -10.42 5.71
C PRO A 351 -43.28 -8.92 5.53
N GLN A 352 -44.29 -8.63 4.71
CA GLN A 352 -44.82 -7.30 4.43
C GLN A 352 -45.68 -6.78 5.60
N SER A 353 -45.46 -5.53 5.98
CA SER A 353 -46.27 -4.77 6.94
C SER A 353 -47.54 -4.22 6.29
N ALA A 354 -48.71 -4.57 6.82
CA ALA A 354 -49.99 -3.98 6.44
C ALA A 354 -50.20 -2.60 7.10
N ARG A 355 -50.66 -1.61 6.31
CA ARG A 355 -51.23 -0.35 6.80
C ARG A 355 -52.74 -0.52 7.02
N PRO A 356 -53.35 0.15 8.01
CA PRO A 356 -54.79 0.08 8.22
C PRO A 356 -55.54 1.08 7.32
N ALA A 357 -56.68 0.65 6.79
CA ALA A 357 -57.65 1.50 6.09
C ALA A 357 -58.60 2.16 7.11
N ALA A 358 -58.89 3.43 6.87
CA ALA A 358 -59.87 4.21 7.63
C ALA A 358 -61.24 4.20 6.92
N GLY A 359 -62.32 4.13 7.71
CA GLY A 359 -63.64 4.66 7.34
C GLY A 359 -64.78 3.64 7.35
N ALA A 360 -65.61 3.66 8.42
CA ALA A 360 -67.05 3.98 8.35
C ALA A 360 -67.80 3.61 9.66
N ALA A 361 -68.20 4.65 10.41
CA ALA A 361 -69.51 4.90 11.02
C ALA A 361 -70.18 3.92 12.05
N PRO A 362 -71.11 4.44 12.87
CA PRO A 362 -71.27 4.09 14.28
C PRO A 362 -72.56 3.32 14.61
N ILE A 363 -72.58 2.54 15.70
CA ILE A 363 -73.81 2.17 16.42
C ILE A 363 -73.51 2.17 17.93
N ALA A 364 -74.43 2.78 18.68
CA ALA A 364 -74.43 3.01 20.11
C ALA A 364 -75.09 1.86 20.91
N LEU A 365 -75.03 2.03 22.24
CA LEU A 365 -75.79 1.35 23.32
C LEU A 365 -75.24 -0.04 23.66
N ASP A 366 -74.91 -0.38 24.91
CA ASP A 366 -75.32 0.10 26.25
C ASP A 366 -74.13 0.05 27.23
#